data_AF-A0A7G5MWH8-F1
#
_entry.id   AF-A0A7G5MWH8-F1
#
_cell.length_a   1.000
_cell.length_b   1.000
_cell.length_c   1.000
_cell.angle_alpha   90.00
_cell.angle_beta   90.00
_cell.angle_gamma   90.00
#
_symmetry.space_group_name_H-M   'P 1'
#
loop_
_entity.id
_entity.type
_entity.pdbx_description
1 polymer ?
#
loop_
_entity_poly.entity_id
_entity_poly.type
_entity_poly.pdbx_seq_one_letter_code
_entity_poly.pdbx_strand_id
1 'polypeptide(L)'
;MKKGFRVFLLLVVCLGIHVTDVSADLIFEPQNAFYKLHANKCEYVNHTYTVNGYGGKTELYKSPLSDKVMAVMKNNEEHYISYVYTDEKGNKWGLVEDSENKEGWVPMVYMFTHYCGDSFLEEYKSQIKKEEGSIDIDSGEKIYYFAYPGSGDPFNVNNVKMEGHSLNYDRVFTDEEGLKWAYVNYYYQGWHTFWICMDDPSNSNLPVREVDNEMPEPPESIDRVGGGITVSVWLVAGLVAVVMMVTGCLIWGTYGKRGKL
;
A
#
# COMPACT_ATOMS: atom_id res chain seq x y z
N MET A 1 -37.83 -37.91 -15.98
CA MET A 1 -37.76 -36.48 -16.36
C MET A 1 -37.39 -35.52 -15.21
N LYS A 2 -37.68 -35.80 -13.93
CA LYS A 2 -37.43 -34.85 -12.81
C LYS A 2 -35.97 -34.78 -12.30
N LYS A 3 -35.11 -35.77 -12.60
CA LYS A 3 -33.71 -35.80 -12.12
C LYS A 3 -32.73 -35.01 -13.01
N GLY A 4 -32.93 -35.01 -14.34
CA GLY A 4 -32.09 -34.24 -15.27
C GLY A 4 -32.30 -32.72 -15.16
N PHE A 5 -33.52 -32.29 -14.86
CA PHE A 5 -33.84 -30.88 -14.67
C PHE A 5 -33.14 -30.27 -13.45
N ARG A 6 -32.94 -31.04 -12.37
CA ARG A 6 -32.23 -30.58 -11.16
C ARG A 6 -30.73 -30.42 -11.38
N VAL A 7 -30.12 -31.29 -12.19
CA VAL A 7 -28.69 -31.20 -12.55
C VAL A 7 -28.44 -30.02 -13.49
N PHE A 8 -29.34 -29.76 -14.43
CA PHE A 8 -29.28 -28.61 -15.31
C PHE A 8 -29.41 -27.28 -14.56
N LEU A 9 -30.31 -27.20 -13.58
CA LEU A 9 -30.49 -26.00 -12.74
C LEU A 9 -29.28 -25.71 -11.85
N LEU A 10 -28.59 -26.75 -11.35
CA LEU A 10 -27.35 -26.61 -10.59
C LEU A 10 -26.19 -26.10 -11.45
N LEU A 11 -26.10 -26.55 -12.70
CA LEU A 11 -25.10 -26.06 -13.67
C LEU A 11 -25.33 -24.59 -14.07
N VAL A 12 -26.59 -24.17 -14.24
CA VAL A 12 -26.93 -22.79 -14.57
C VAL A 12 -26.67 -21.83 -13.40
N VAL A 13 -26.86 -22.26 -12.15
CA VAL A 13 -26.52 -21.47 -10.96
C VAL A 13 -25.00 -21.32 -10.79
N CYS A 14 -24.21 -22.35 -11.12
CA CYS A 14 -22.73 -22.24 -11.11
C CYS A 14 -22.17 -21.35 -12.23
N LEU A 15 -22.87 -21.21 -13.35
CA LEU A 15 -22.48 -20.34 -14.48
C LEU A 15 -22.94 -18.88 -14.32
N GLY A 16 -23.79 -18.58 -13.33
CA GLY A 16 -24.34 -17.25 -13.06
C GLY A 16 -23.50 -16.38 -12.10
N ILE A 17 -22.30 -16.82 -11.71
CA ILE A 17 -21.37 -15.96 -10.99
C ILE A 17 -20.80 -14.98 -12.02
N HIS A 18 -21.53 -13.87 -12.20
CA HIS A 18 -21.01 -12.71 -12.89
C HIS A 18 -19.72 -12.29 -12.17
N VAL A 19 -18.60 -12.50 -12.85
CA VAL A 19 -17.36 -11.80 -12.53
C VAL A 19 -17.69 -10.33 -12.71
N THR A 20 -17.88 -9.62 -11.62
CA THR A 20 -17.96 -8.17 -11.68
C THR A 20 -16.64 -7.70 -12.28
N ASP A 21 -16.69 -7.03 -13.42
CA ASP A 21 -15.53 -6.33 -13.97
C ASP A 21 -15.13 -5.27 -12.94
N VAL A 22 -14.15 -5.62 -12.10
CA VAL A 22 -13.47 -4.66 -11.23
C VAL A 22 -12.54 -3.90 -12.15
N SER A 23 -12.95 -2.69 -12.53
CA SER A 23 -12.04 -1.70 -13.10
C SER A 23 -11.11 -1.26 -11.97
N ALA A 24 -9.98 -1.95 -11.82
CA ALA A 24 -8.91 -1.47 -10.98
C ALA A 24 -8.23 -0.30 -11.70
N ASP A 25 -8.07 0.82 -11.01
CA ASP A 25 -7.15 1.86 -11.45
C ASP A 25 -5.77 1.23 -11.67
N LEU A 26 -5.07 1.67 -12.71
CA LEU A 26 -3.69 1.26 -13.02
C LEU A 26 -2.77 1.80 -11.92
N ILE A 27 -2.72 1.11 -10.79
CA ILE A 27 -1.72 1.32 -9.75
C ILE A 27 -0.42 0.72 -10.28
N PHE A 28 0.67 1.47 -10.18
CA PHE A 28 1.99 0.98 -10.56
C PHE A 28 2.34 -0.25 -9.71
N GLU A 29 2.46 -1.41 -10.36
CA GLU A 29 2.80 -2.65 -9.66
C GLU A 29 4.31 -2.85 -9.53
N PRO A 30 4.79 -3.19 -8.32
CA PRO A 30 6.18 -3.50 -8.03
C PRO A 30 6.78 -4.56 -8.94
N GLN A 31 8.05 -4.38 -9.29
CA GLN A 31 8.79 -5.38 -10.05
C GLN A 31 9.40 -6.50 -9.18
N ASN A 32 9.29 -6.36 -7.86
CA ASN A 32 9.79 -7.31 -6.86
C ASN A 32 9.27 -8.74 -7.09
N ALA A 33 10.18 -9.71 -7.12
CA ALA A 33 9.85 -11.10 -7.43
C ALA A 33 8.93 -11.75 -6.38
N PHE A 34 9.08 -11.39 -5.10
CA PHE A 34 8.22 -11.92 -4.05
C PHE A 34 6.80 -11.33 -4.16
N TYR A 35 6.70 -10.01 -4.36
CA TYR A 35 5.43 -9.33 -4.60
C TYR A 35 4.66 -10.00 -5.74
N LYS A 36 5.27 -10.16 -6.92
CA LYS A 36 4.59 -10.76 -8.09
C LYS A 36 4.00 -12.15 -7.82
N LEU A 37 4.63 -12.95 -6.98
CA LEU A 37 4.15 -14.29 -6.61
C LEU A 37 3.05 -14.26 -5.53
N HIS A 38 2.94 -13.16 -4.78
CA HIS A 38 2.06 -13.01 -3.62
C HIS A 38 1.18 -11.76 -3.71
N ALA A 39 0.98 -11.19 -4.90
CA ALA A 39 0.30 -9.90 -5.08
C ALA A 39 -1.13 -9.92 -4.51
N ASN A 40 -1.83 -11.05 -4.67
CA ASN A 40 -3.17 -11.26 -4.11
C ASN A 40 -3.22 -11.34 -2.56
N LYS A 41 -2.06 -11.38 -1.90
CA LYS A 41 -1.90 -11.35 -0.44
C LYS A 41 -1.27 -10.04 0.04
N CYS A 42 -1.06 -9.08 -0.85
CA CYS A 42 -0.49 -7.78 -0.53
C CYS A 42 -1.60 -6.72 -0.50
N GLU A 43 -1.58 -5.87 0.52
CA GLU A 43 -2.46 -4.72 0.67
C GLU A 43 -1.72 -3.47 0.22
N TYR A 44 -2.36 -2.63 -0.60
CA TYR A 44 -1.78 -1.35 -1.02
C TYR A 44 -1.87 -0.33 0.13
N VAL A 45 -0.78 0.38 0.39
CA VAL A 45 -0.68 1.35 1.51
C VAL A 45 -0.18 2.71 1.06
N ASN A 46 0.81 2.79 0.16
CA ASN A 46 1.35 4.04 -0.42
C ASN A 46 1.57 5.16 0.62
N HIS A 47 2.46 4.89 1.57
CA HIS A 47 2.71 5.79 2.69
C HIS A 47 4.18 5.85 3.08
N THR A 48 4.62 6.98 3.62
CA THR A 48 5.99 7.16 4.12
C THR A 48 6.06 6.88 5.61
N TYR A 49 7.03 6.06 6.02
CA TYR A 49 7.21 5.64 7.39
C TYR A 49 8.60 6.00 7.91
N THR A 50 8.68 6.29 9.18
CA THR A 50 9.91 6.55 9.93
C THR A 50 10.41 5.25 10.55
N VAL A 51 11.68 4.91 10.35
CA VAL A 51 12.29 3.71 10.94
C VAL A 51 12.41 3.85 12.45
N ASN A 52 11.93 2.83 13.15
CA ASN A 52 11.99 2.67 14.59
C ASN A 52 12.32 1.21 14.94
N GLY A 53 13.55 0.79 14.65
CA GLY A 53 14.03 -0.54 15.00
C GLY A 53 14.71 -0.57 16.37
N TYR A 54 14.65 -1.72 17.04
CA TYR A 54 15.37 -1.95 18.29
C TYR A 54 16.89 -1.81 18.09
N GLY A 55 17.56 -1.18 19.05
CA GLY A 55 19.00 -0.90 18.95
C GLY A 55 19.35 0.14 17.89
N GLY A 56 18.39 0.95 17.44
CA GLY A 56 18.63 2.10 16.55
C GLY A 56 18.63 1.78 15.06
N LYS A 57 18.20 0.58 14.65
CA LYS A 57 18.20 0.13 13.26
C LYS A 57 17.24 -1.04 13.03
N THR A 58 16.89 -1.27 11.76
CA THR A 58 16.20 -2.47 11.29
C THR A 58 16.86 -3.00 10.01
N GLU A 59 16.48 -4.22 9.61
CA GLU A 59 17.02 -4.89 8.43
C GLU A 59 15.98 -4.93 7.31
N LEU A 60 16.45 -4.65 6.09
CA LEU A 60 15.69 -4.81 4.86
C LEU A 60 16.02 -6.17 4.28
N TYR A 61 15.02 -7.04 4.09
CA TYR A 61 15.20 -8.40 3.62
C TYR A 61 14.85 -8.56 2.15
N LYS A 62 15.41 -9.58 1.49
CA LYS A 62 15.06 -9.90 0.10
C LYS A 62 13.58 -10.26 -0.05
N SER A 63 13.02 -10.95 0.95
CA SER A 63 11.60 -11.27 1.03
C SER A 63 11.21 -11.55 2.49
N PRO A 64 9.91 -11.51 2.83
CA PRO A 64 9.40 -11.86 4.17
C PRO A 64 9.82 -13.26 4.63
N LEU A 65 9.98 -14.18 3.67
CA LEU A 65 10.34 -15.58 3.90
C LEU A 65 11.84 -15.88 3.75
N SER A 66 12.69 -14.87 3.55
CA SER A 66 14.13 -15.05 3.37
C SER A 66 14.93 -14.39 4.48
N ASP A 67 15.90 -15.12 5.03
CA ASP A 67 16.86 -14.58 6.00
C ASP A 67 17.96 -13.73 5.33
N LYS A 68 17.91 -13.56 4.00
CA LYS A 68 18.87 -12.72 3.28
C LYS A 68 18.58 -11.24 3.52
N VAL A 69 19.43 -10.62 4.32
CA VAL A 69 19.50 -9.16 4.50
C VAL A 69 20.09 -8.52 3.24
N MET A 70 19.40 -7.49 2.73
CA MET A 70 19.80 -6.68 1.58
C MET A 70 20.43 -5.36 2.01
N ALA A 71 19.90 -4.75 3.07
CA ALA A 71 20.40 -3.49 3.63
C ALA A 71 20.05 -3.36 5.12
N VAL A 72 20.66 -2.38 5.78
CA VAL A 72 20.33 -1.95 7.15
C VAL A 72 19.80 -0.53 7.06
N MET A 73 18.66 -0.30 7.70
CA MET A 73 17.99 1.01 7.79
C MET A 73 18.17 1.54 9.21
N LYS A 74 18.52 2.81 9.37
CA LYS A 74 18.75 3.42 10.69
C LYS A 74 17.49 4.11 11.19
N ASN A 75 17.32 4.20 12.51
CA ASN A 75 16.20 4.95 13.07
C ASN A 75 16.20 6.41 12.60
N ASN A 76 15.00 6.97 12.47
CA ASN A 76 14.73 8.30 11.93
C ASN A 76 15.00 8.45 10.41
N GLU A 77 15.39 7.39 9.70
CA GLU A 77 15.31 7.39 8.24
C GLU A 77 13.85 7.23 7.80
N GLU A 78 13.41 8.01 6.82
CA GLU A 78 12.09 7.90 6.21
C GLU A 78 12.16 7.04 4.96
N HIS A 79 11.21 6.12 4.83
CA HIS A 79 11.11 5.21 3.69
C HIS A 79 9.67 5.09 3.23
N TYR A 80 9.49 5.15 1.91
CA TYR A 80 8.20 4.93 1.26
C TYR A 80 7.88 3.44 1.19
N ILE A 81 6.66 3.07 1.57
CA ILE A 81 6.14 1.70 1.53
C ILE A 81 4.92 1.66 0.61
N SER A 82 5.04 0.91 -0.47
CA SER A 82 3.98 0.77 -1.47
C SER A 82 2.94 -0.28 -1.07
N TYR A 83 3.39 -1.44 -0.60
CA TYR A 83 2.54 -2.59 -0.27
C TYR A 83 2.93 -3.24 1.05
N VAL A 84 1.96 -3.88 1.70
CA VAL A 84 2.13 -4.67 2.92
C VAL A 84 1.71 -6.12 2.70
N TYR A 85 2.57 -7.06 3.05
CA TYR A 85 2.29 -8.50 3.06
C TYR A 85 2.15 -9.00 4.48
N THR A 86 1.13 -9.82 4.76
CA THR A 86 0.97 -10.50 6.05
C THR A 86 1.42 -11.96 5.93
N ASP A 87 2.38 -12.37 6.75
CA ASP A 87 2.90 -13.75 6.76
C ASP A 87 2.00 -14.72 7.55
N GLU A 88 2.35 -16.01 7.53
CA GLU A 88 1.55 -17.06 8.20
C GLU A 88 1.51 -16.93 9.73
N LYS A 89 2.46 -16.21 10.33
CA LYS A 89 2.49 -15.90 11.76
C LYS A 89 1.78 -14.58 12.09
N GLY A 90 1.23 -13.90 11.09
CA GLY A 90 0.54 -12.62 11.24
C GLY A 90 1.47 -11.41 11.27
N ASN A 91 2.77 -11.56 10.99
CA ASN A 91 3.65 -10.40 10.90
C ASN A 91 3.39 -9.65 9.59
N LYS A 92 3.30 -8.32 9.68
CA LYS A 92 3.18 -7.43 8.52
C LYS A 92 4.56 -7.02 8.02
N TRP A 93 4.74 -7.05 6.71
CA TRP A 93 5.98 -6.74 6.00
C TRP A 93 5.71 -5.67 4.96
N GLY A 94 6.36 -4.51 5.06
CA GLY A 94 6.27 -3.44 4.09
C GLY A 94 7.32 -3.60 2.99
N LEU A 95 6.91 -3.37 1.74
CA LEU A 95 7.79 -3.32 0.59
C LEU A 95 8.34 -1.90 0.42
N VAL A 96 9.65 -1.76 0.58
CA VAL A 96 10.40 -0.54 0.28
C VAL A 96 10.90 -0.62 -1.16
N GLU A 97 10.62 0.42 -1.94
CA GLU A 97 11.06 0.58 -3.33
C GLU A 97 11.71 1.95 -3.49
N ASP A 98 13.02 2.03 -3.22
CA ASP A 98 13.79 3.25 -3.45
C ASP A 98 14.46 3.24 -4.84
N SER A 99 14.47 4.40 -5.48
CA SER A 99 15.20 4.74 -6.71
C SER A 99 16.68 4.36 -6.70
N GLU A 100 17.32 4.28 -5.52
CA GLU A 100 18.74 3.91 -5.36
C GLU A 100 19.01 2.39 -5.24
N ASN A 101 18.11 1.54 -5.76
CA ASN A 101 18.16 0.06 -5.69
C ASN A 101 18.01 -0.54 -4.27
N LYS A 102 17.44 0.21 -3.31
CA LYS A 102 17.01 -0.39 -2.03
C LYS A 102 15.59 -0.92 -2.21
N GLU A 103 15.50 -2.11 -2.79
CA GLU A 103 14.26 -2.86 -2.91
C GLU A 103 14.28 -4.01 -1.91
N GLY A 104 13.25 -4.11 -1.07
CA GLY A 104 13.13 -5.21 -0.13
C GLY A 104 11.98 -5.07 0.85
N TRP A 105 11.92 -6.01 1.79
CA TRP A 105 10.84 -6.15 2.73
C TRP A 105 11.31 -5.87 4.15
N VAL A 106 10.62 -4.98 4.85
CA VAL A 106 10.92 -4.59 6.23
C VAL A 106 9.73 -4.95 7.14
N PRO A 107 9.94 -5.43 8.38
CA PRO A 107 8.84 -5.63 9.31
C PRO A 107 8.15 -4.31 9.66
N MET A 108 6.84 -4.25 9.47
CA MET A 108 6.05 -3.04 9.75
C MET A 108 6.03 -2.66 11.24
N VAL A 109 6.32 -3.59 12.14
CA VAL A 109 6.45 -3.28 13.58
C VAL A 109 7.61 -2.32 13.88
N TYR A 110 8.56 -2.19 12.95
CA TYR A 110 9.69 -1.24 13.03
C TYR A 110 9.47 0.01 12.18
N MET A 111 8.27 0.19 11.62
CA MET A 111 7.94 1.30 10.74
C MET A 111 6.84 2.13 11.42
N PHE A 112 7.24 3.28 11.94
CA PHE A 112 6.36 4.21 12.64
C PHE A 112 5.77 5.22 11.66
N THR A 113 4.50 5.58 11.86
CA THR A 113 3.89 6.73 11.17
C THR A 113 3.55 7.78 12.20
N HIS A 114 3.95 9.02 11.93
CA HIS A 114 3.38 10.16 12.63
C HIS A 114 1.89 10.30 12.26
N TYR A 115 1.12 10.90 13.15
CA TYR A 115 -0.27 11.24 12.91
C TYR A 115 -0.38 12.18 11.72
N CYS A 116 -1.07 11.74 10.68
CA CYS A 116 -1.21 12.45 9.41
C CYS A 116 -2.68 12.60 9.00
N GLY A 117 -2.91 13.17 7.81
CA GLY A 117 -4.25 13.30 7.24
C GLY A 117 -5.00 11.97 7.14
N ASP A 118 -4.33 10.88 6.79
CA ASP A 118 -4.96 9.55 6.71
C ASP A 118 -5.33 9.00 8.09
N SER A 119 -4.50 9.25 9.12
CA SER A 119 -4.83 8.91 10.52
C SER A 119 -6.12 9.61 10.95
N PHE A 120 -6.23 10.91 10.63
CA PHE A 120 -7.44 11.69 10.92
C PHE A 120 -8.66 11.18 10.16
N LEU A 121 -8.53 10.88 8.86
CA LEU A 121 -9.64 10.39 8.05
C LEU A 121 -10.23 9.09 8.59
N GLU A 122 -9.39 8.18 9.10
CA GLU A 122 -9.87 6.92 9.66
C GLU A 122 -10.47 7.12 11.06
N GLU A 123 -9.84 7.93 11.93
CA GLU A 123 -10.34 8.20 13.28
C GLU A 123 -11.69 8.94 13.26
N TYR A 124 -11.85 9.95 12.39
CA TYR A 124 -13.04 10.81 12.30
C TYR A 124 -14.01 10.38 11.21
N LYS A 125 -13.82 9.21 10.61
CA LYS A 125 -14.61 8.67 9.49
C LYS A 125 -16.12 8.75 9.69
N SER A 126 -16.60 8.51 10.92
CA SER A 126 -18.03 8.56 11.26
C SER A 126 -18.60 9.97 11.40
N GLN A 127 -17.73 10.96 11.60
CA GLN A 127 -18.08 12.38 11.78
C GLN A 127 -17.94 13.17 10.48
N ILE A 128 -17.10 12.68 9.55
CA ILE A 128 -16.93 13.25 8.21
C ILE A 128 -18.20 13.01 7.39
N LYS A 129 -18.78 14.09 6.87
CA LYS A 129 -19.99 14.08 6.06
C LYS A 129 -19.65 14.25 4.60
N LYS A 130 -20.33 13.50 3.74
CA LYS A 130 -20.27 13.73 2.30
C LYS A 130 -20.98 15.04 1.96
N GLU A 131 -20.26 15.99 1.40
CA GLU A 131 -20.77 17.26 0.92
C GLU A 131 -19.84 17.76 -0.17
N GLU A 132 -20.39 18.00 -1.36
CA GLU A 132 -19.61 18.40 -2.54
C GLU A 132 -19.79 19.90 -2.78
N GLY A 133 -18.71 20.57 -3.18
CA GLY A 133 -18.74 21.99 -3.55
C GLY A 133 -17.42 22.49 -4.09
N SER A 134 -17.34 23.79 -4.34
CA SER A 134 -16.15 24.46 -4.85
C SER A 134 -15.83 25.70 -4.02
N ILE A 135 -14.55 25.93 -3.79
CA ILE A 135 -14.00 27.14 -3.17
C ILE A 135 -13.35 27.96 -4.28
N ASP A 136 -13.89 29.15 -4.52
CA ASP A 136 -13.31 30.11 -5.45
C ASP A 136 -12.16 30.83 -4.74
N ILE A 137 -10.97 30.83 -5.34
CA ILE A 137 -9.79 31.51 -4.79
C ILE A 137 -9.56 32.77 -5.60
N ASP A 138 -9.81 33.92 -4.97
CA ASP A 138 -9.48 35.21 -5.55
C ASP A 138 -7.96 35.45 -5.51
N SER A 139 -7.40 35.98 -6.59
CA SER A 139 -5.97 36.27 -6.70
C SER A 139 -5.59 37.41 -5.75
N GLY A 140 -5.23 37.08 -4.51
CA GLY A 140 -4.86 38.03 -3.47
C GLY A 140 -5.34 37.64 -2.07
N GLU A 141 -6.29 36.70 -1.97
CA GLU A 141 -6.73 36.19 -0.68
C GLU A 141 -5.69 35.23 -0.10
N LYS A 142 -5.39 35.38 1.19
CA LYS A 142 -4.49 34.47 1.90
C LYS A 142 -5.34 33.32 2.40
N ILE A 143 -5.32 32.18 1.72
CA ILE A 143 -6.01 30.98 2.19
C ILE A 143 -4.95 30.02 2.74
N TYR A 144 -5.24 29.43 3.90
CA TYR A 144 -4.41 28.41 4.51
C TYR A 144 -5.03 27.02 4.37
N TYR A 145 -4.18 26.04 4.13
CA TYR A 145 -4.55 24.63 4.15
C TYR A 145 -3.75 23.86 5.19
N PHE A 146 -4.34 22.79 5.69
CA PHE A 146 -3.86 21.98 6.80
C PHE A 146 -3.83 20.51 6.38
N ALA A 147 -2.93 19.72 6.97
CA ALA A 147 -2.89 18.28 6.72
C ALA A 147 -4.15 17.59 7.25
N TYR A 148 -4.68 18.09 8.36
CA TYR A 148 -5.96 17.72 8.97
C TYR A 148 -6.46 18.89 9.84
N PRO A 149 -7.76 18.94 10.17
CA PRO A 149 -8.31 19.92 11.12
C PRO A 149 -7.53 19.91 12.44
N GLY A 150 -6.89 21.05 12.76
CA GLY A 150 -6.08 21.21 13.96
C GLY A 150 -4.61 20.74 13.86
N SER A 151 -4.04 20.56 12.66
CA SER A 151 -2.65 20.10 12.50
C SER A 151 -1.55 21.10 12.89
N GLY A 152 -1.88 22.35 13.22
CA GLY A 152 -0.96 23.37 13.75
C GLY A 152 0.03 24.01 12.77
N ASP A 153 0.44 23.31 11.70
CA ASP A 153 1.38 23.82 10.69
C ASP A 153 0.69 24.08 9.34
N PRO A 154 0.00 25.22 9.16
CA PRO A 154 -0.67 25.52 7.90
C PRO A 154 0.30 25.94 6.80
N PHE A 155 -0.10 25.63 5.57
CA PHE A 155 0.57 26.07 4.35
C PHE A 155 -0.30 27.09 3.62
N ASN A 156 0.32 28.05 2.92
CA ASN A 156 -0.41 29.03 2.13
C ASN A 156 -0.80 28.41 0.77
N VAL A 157 -2.08 28.43 0.44
CA VAL A 157 -2.64 27.94 -0.84
C VAL A 157 -1.97 28.62 -2.04
N ASN A 158 -1.59 29.90 -1.95
CA ASN A 158 -0.91 30.62 -3.04
C ASN A 158 0.50 30.10 -3.35
N ASN A 159 1.10 29.28 -2.48
CA ASN A 159 2.36 28.59 -2.78
C ASN A 159 2.16 27.42 -3.75
N VAL A 160 0.92 26.95 -3.90
CA VAL A 160 0.52 26.00 -4.92
C VAL A 160 0.16 26.82 -6.17
N LYS A 161 0.71 26.48 -7.33
CA LYS A 161 0.40 27.17 -8.60
C LYS A 161 -1.03 26.85 -9.04
N MET A 162 -2.00 27.52 -8.43
CA MET A 162 -3.40 27.42 -8.80
C MET A 162 -3.67 28.45 -9.89
N GLU A 163 -3.52 28.06 -11.16
CA GLU A 163 -3.75 28.94 -12.33
C GLU A 163 -5.25 29.27 -12.51
N GLY A 164 -5.86 29.95 -11.53
CA GLY A 164 -7.27 30.39 -11.58
C GLY A 164 -8.29 29.26 -11.52
N HIS A 165 -7.93 28.11 -10.96
CA HIS A 165 -8.83 26.97 -10.77
C HIS A 165 -9.50 27.02 -9.41
N SER A 166 -10.83 26.82 -9.38
CA SER A 166 -11.56 26.58 -8.14
C SER A 166 -11.12 25.25 -7.51
N LEU A 167 -11.12 25.21 -6.18
CA LEU A 167 -10.81 23.99 -5.42
C LEU A 167 -12.10 23.23 -5.15
N ASN A 168 -12.16 21.99 -5.61
CA ASN A 168 -13.30 21.12 -5.33
C ASN A 168 -13.08 20.34 -4.03
N TYR A 169 -14.13 20.26 -3.23
CA TYR A 169 -14.19 19.41 -2.04
C TYR A 169 -15.33 18.41 -2.17
N ASP A 170 -15.18 17.23 -1.55
CA ASP A 170 -16.18 16.15 -1.58
C ASP A 170 -16.69 15.77 -0.18
N ARG A 171 -16.05 16.29 0.87
CA ARG A 171 -16.35 15.99 2.26
C ARG A 171 -16.15 17.20 3.14
N VAL A 172 -16.89 17.22 4.25
CA VAL A 172 -16.77 18.23 5.28
C VAL A 172 -16.67 17.60 6.67
N PHE A 173 -16.00 18.31 7.56
CA PHE A 173 -15.88 17.98 8.97
C PHE A 173 -16.24 19.22 9.80
N THR A 174 -16.83 19.03 10.97
CA THR A 174 -17.06 20.10 11.94
C THR A 174 -16.25 19.76 13.18
N ASP A 175 -15.33 20.65 13.56
CA ASP A 175 -14.47 20.43 14.71
C ASP A 175 -15.16 20.73 16.05
N GLU A 176 -14.41 20.56 17.14
CA GLU A 176 -14.88 20.75 18.51
C GLU A 176 -15.27 22.21 18.81
N GLU A 177 -14.69 23.16 18.09
CA GLU A 177 -14.98 24.60 18.19
C GLU A 177 -16.16 25.00 17.28
N GLY A 178 -16.71 24.06 16.52
CA GLY A 178 -17.82 24.27 15.60
C GLY A 178 -17.41 24.82 14.24
N LEU A 179 -16.12 24.88 13.92
CA LEU A 179 -15.62 25.32 12.63
C LEU A 179 -15.83 24.23 11.58
N LYS A 180 -16.27 24.64 10.40
CA LYS A 180 -16.49 23.78 9.25
C LYS A 180 -15.23 23.71 8.40
N TRP A 181 -14.80 22.50 8.09
CA TRP A 181 -13.62 22.19 7.31
C TRP A 181 -14.01 21.46 6.02
N ALA A 182 -13.42 21.84 4.89
CA ALA A 182 -13.59 21.19 3.60
C ALA A 182 -12.38 20.34 3.25
N TYR A 183 -12.60 19.08 2.87
CA TYR A 183 -11.57 18.18 2.37
C TYR A 183 -11.43 18.35 0.87
N VAL A 184 -10.33 18.98 0.46
CA VAL A 184 -10.05 19.30 -0.93
C VAL A 184 -9.22 18.17 -1.54
N ASN A 185 -9.63 17.74 -2.73
CA ASN A 185 -8.84 16.87 -3.57
C ASN A 185 -8.37 17.68 -4.79
N TYR A 186 -7.07 17.96 -4.84
CA TYR A 186 -6.47 18.77 -5.88
C TYR A 186 -5.47 17.95 -6.70
N TYR A 187 -5.59 18.06 -8.02
CA TYR A 187 -4.74 17.39 -8.98
C TYR A 187 -3.95 18.41 -9.80
N TYR A 188 -2.72 18.70 -9.38
CA TYR A 188 -1.73 19.43 -10.16
C TYR A 188 -0.34 18.98 -9.73
N GLN A 189 0.42 18.37 -10.67
CA GLN A 189 1.73 17.73 -10.41
C GLN A 189 1.70 16.57 -9.40
N GLY A 190 0.53 16.05 -9.06
CA GLY A 190 0.35 14.98 -8.10
C GLY A 190 -1.04 15.04 -7.48
N TRP A 191 -1.41 13.99 -6.75
CA TRP A 191 -2.58 13.99 -5.89
C TRP A 191 -2.22 14.67 -4.57
N HIS A 192 -2.85 15.81 -4.30
CA HIS A 192 -2.71 16.51 -3.04
C HIS A 192 -4.07 16.59 -2.37
N THR A 193 -4.15 16.02 -1.17
CA THR A 193 -5.33 16.11 -0.31
C THR A 193 -4.99 16.94 0.92
N PHE A 194 -5.91 17.83 1.27
CA PHE A 194 -5.73 18.74 2.41
C PHE A 194 -7.07 19.29 2.87
N TRP A 195 -7.06 19.94 4.03
CA TRP A 195 -8.23 20.56 4.63
C TRP A 195 -8.13 22.08 4.61
N ILE A 196 -9.24 22.75 4.34
CA ILE A 196 -9.38 24.21 4.46
C ILE A 196 -10.49 24.52 5.47
N CYS A 197 -10.24 25.42 6.41
CA CYS A 197 -11.29 25.97 7.27
C CYS A 197 -12.17 26.91 6.45
N MET A 198 -13.46 26.61 6.32
CA MET A 198 -14.40 27.42 5.52
C MET A 198 -14.92 28.65 6.26
N ASP A 199 -14.99 28.59 7.59
CA ASP A 199 -15.51 29.70 8.40
C ASP A 199 -14.45 30.80 8.60
N ASP A 200 -13.16 30.45 8.57
CA ASP A 200 -12.04 31.39 8.72
C ASP A 200 -10.81 30.97 7.89
N PRO A 201 -10.90 30.99 6.54
CA PRO A 201 -9.86 30.45 5.63
C PRO A 201 -8.54 31.22 5.66
N SER A 202 -8.57 32.47 6.14
CA SER A 202 -7.39 33.36 6.24
C SER A 202 -6.63 33.24 7.55
N ASN A 203 -7.10 32.42 8.49
CA ASN A 203 -6.49 32.29 9.80
C ASN A 203 -5.49 31.12 9.83
N SER A 204 -4.23 31.46 10.08
CA SER A 204 -3.15 30.49 10.26
C SER A 204 -2.96 30.05 11.72
N ASN A 205 -3.67 30.66 12.65
CA ASN A 205 -3.53 30.41 14.08
C ASN A 205 -4.84 29.84 14.63
N LEU A 206 -5.24 28.69 14.08
CA LEU A 206 -6.37 27.91 14.55
C LEU A 206 -5.92 26.97 15.69
N PRO A 207 -6.85 26.53 16.58
CA PRO A 207 -6.52 25.62 17.66
C PRO A 207 -5.85 24.33 17.16
N VAL A 208 -4.78 23.94 17.85
CA VAL A 208 -4.02 22.73 17.53
C VAL A 208 -4.57 21.57 18.34
N ARG A 209 -4.79 20.44 17.68
CA ARG A 209 -5.26 19.22 18.32
C ARG A 209 -4.06 18.48 18.93
N GLU A 210 -4.21 18.10 20.19
CA GLU A 210 -3.26 17.19 20.83
C GLU A 210 -3.41 15.79 20.22
N VAL A 211 -2.33 15.29 19.63
CA VAL A 211 -2.27 13.96 19.01
C VAL A 211 -1.09 13.19 19.60
N ASP A 212 -1.30 11.91 19.86
CA ASP A 212 -0.20 11.04 20.29
C ASP A 212 0.72 10.77 19.10
N ASN A 213 1.89 11.39 19.14
CA ASN A 213 2.97 11.24 18.17
C ASN A 213 4.21 10.60 18.80
N GLU A 214 4.08 10.02 20.00
CA GLU A 214 5.20 9.36 20.64
C GLU A 214 5.54 8.07 19.90
N MET A 215 6.79 7.98 19.47
CA MET A 215 7.29 6.79 18.80
C MET A 215 7.42 5.66 19.84
N PRO A 216 6.70 4.54 19.67
CA PRO A 216 6.64 3.49 20.68
C PRO A 216 7.99 2.77 20.82
N GLU A 217 8.25 2.11 21.96
CA GLU A 217 9.42 1.25 22.07
C GLU A 217 9.28 0.04 21.13
N PRO A 218 10.22 -0.19 20.20
CA PRO A 218 10.13 -1.30 19.27
C PRO A 218 10.52 -2.63 19.95
N PRO A 219 9.92 -3.76 19.53
CA PRO A 219 10.29 -5.06 20.08
C PRO A 219 11.73 -5.43 19.73
N GLU A 220 12.41 -6.16 20.61
CA GLU A 220 13.80 -6.59 20.38
C GLU A 220 13.94 -7.54 19.17
N SER A 221 12.90 -8.33 18.90
CA SER A 221 12.86 -9.23 17.75
C SER A 221 11.43 -9.56 17.35
N ILE A 222 11.28 -10.12 16.15
CA ILE A 222 10.03 -10.70 15.66
C ILE A 222 10.19 -12.19 15.41
N ASP A 223 9.14 -12.97 15.68
CA ASP A 223 9.12 -14.39 15.35
C ASP A 223 8.84 -14.58 13.85
N ARG A 224 9.90 -14.71 13.05
CA ARG A 224 9.82 -14.82 11.59
C ARG A 224 9.43 -16.22 11.15
N VAL A 225 8.80 -16.33 9.98
CA VAL A 225 8.47 -17.64 9.39
C VAL A 225 9.74 -18.46 9.04
N GLY A 226 10.90 -17.82 8.87
CA GLY A 226 12.21 -18.46 8.70
C GLY A 226 12.37 -19.22 7.37
N GLY A 227 13.47 -18.96 6.65
CA GLY A 227 13.74 -19.47 5.30
C GLY A 227 14.08 -20.96 5.23
N GLY A 228 13.16 -21.83 5.68
CA GLY A 228 13.35 -23.28 5.74
C GLY A 228 13.19 -24.02 4.42
N ILE A 229 13.03 -23.35 3.27
CA ILE A 229 13.04 -24.03 1.98
C ILE A 229 14.37 -23.77 1.29
N THR A 230 15.41 -24.45 1.76
CA THR A 230 16.56 -24.75 0.90
C THR A 230 16.08 -25.77 -0.13
N VAL A 231 15.64 -25.32 -1.31
CA VAL A 231 15.53 -26.24 -2.45
C VAL A 231 16.97 -26.67 -2.74
N SER A 232 17.31 -27.88 -2.32
CA SER A 232 18.63 -28.45 -2.56
C SER A 232 18.96 -28.33 -4.04
N VAL A 233 20.16 -27.85 -4.37
CA VAL A 233 20.66 -27.83 -5.75
C VAL A 233 20.57 -29.24 -6.38
N TRP A 234 20.67 -30.29 -5.56
CA TRP A 234 20.49 -31.68 -5.97
C TRP A 234 19.04 -32.03 -6.32
N LEU A 235 18.05 -31.41 -5.68
CA LEU A 235 16.64 -31.57 -6.05
C LEU A 235 16.35 -30.94 -7.42
N VAL A 236 16.90 -29.76 -7.68
CA VAL A 236 16.78 -29.10 -9.00
C VAL A 236 17.53 -29.90 -10.07
N ALA A 237 18.77 -30.31 -9.79
CA ALA A 237 19.55 -31.15 -10.71
C ALA A 237 18.85 -32.50 -10.98
N GLY A 238 18.23 -33.09 -9.95
CA GLY A 238 17.44 -34.32 -10.07
C GLY A 238 16.22 -34.14 -10.97
N LEU A 239 15.45 -33.05 -10.78
CA LEU A 239 14.31 -32.72 -11.64
C LEU A 239 14.74 -32.50 -13.10
N VAL A 240 15.84 -31.77 -13.33
CA VAL A 240 16.40 -31.55 -14.67
C VAL A 240 16.83 -32.87 -15.31
N ALA A 241 17.51 -33.75 -14.56
CA ALA A 241 17.92 -35.07 -15.06
C ALA A 241 16.71 -35.96 -15.42
N VAL A 242 15.63 -35.93 -14.62
CA VAL A 242 14.38 -36.64 -14.91
C VAL A 242 13.73 -36.10 -16.17
N VAL A 243 13.64 -34.77 -16.34
CA VAL A 243 13.11 -34.16 -17.55
C VAL A 243 13.95 -34.58 -18.77
N MET A 244 15.28 -34.51 -18.70
CA MET A 244 16.14 -34.96 -19.79
C MET A 244 15.95 -36.44 -20.14
N MET A 245 15.79 -37.32 -19.15
CA MET A 245 15.50 -38.73 -19.38
C MET A 245 14.13 -38.93 -20.05
N VAL A 246 13.09 -38.24 -19.59
CA VAL A 246 11.75 -38.31 -20.20
C VAL A 246 11.78 -37.82 -21.65
N THR A 247 12.44 -36.68 -21.90
CA THR A 247 12.60 -36.14 -23.25
C THR A 247 13.39 -37.11 -24.15
N GLY A 248 14.47 -37.70 -23.65
CA GLY A 248 15.25 -38.71 -24.38
C GLY A 248 14.44 -39.96 -24.72
N CYS A 249 13.66 -40.49 -23.77
CA CYS A 249 12.76 -41.62 -23.97
C CYS A 249 11.66 -41.32 -24.98
N LEU A 250 11.08 -40.12 -24.95
CA LEU A 250 10.08 -39.68 -25.92
C LEU A 250 10.68 -39.60 -27.33
N ILE A 251 11.84 -38.96 -27.50
CA ILE A 251 12.54 -38.87 -28.78
C ILE A 251 12.87 -40.26 -29.32
N TRP A 252 13.36 -41.17 -28.47
CA TRP A 252 13.67 -42.53 -28.89
C TRP A 252 12.41 -43.35 -29.23
N GLY A 253 11.33 -43.17 -28.48
CA GLY A 253 10.05 -43.81 -28.75
C GLY A 253 9.41 -43.36 -30.08
N THR A 254 9.57 -42.09 -30.45
CA THR A 254 8.99 -41.51 -31.67
C THR A 254 9.88 -41.70 -32.90
N TYR A 255 11.19 -41.57 -32.76
CA TYR A 255 12.13 -41.64 -33.89
C TYR A 255 12.91 -42.96 -33.98
N GLY A 256 13.21 -43.61 -32.86
CA GLY A 256 13.94 -44.88 -32.84
C GLY A 256 13.15 -46.06 -33.43
N LYS A 257 11.82 -46.01 -33.37
CA LYS A 257 10.94 -47.01 -34.03
C LYS A 257 10.77 -46.81 -35.54
N ARG A 258 11.16 -45.65 -36.09
CA ARG A 258 11.08 -45.37 -37.53
C ARG A 258 12.31 -45.82 -38.33
N GLY A 259 13.38 -46.27 -37.66
CA GLY A 259 14.61 -46.76 -38.30
C GLY A 259 14.67 -48.26 -38.59
N LYS A 260 13.57 -49.00 -38.43
CA LYS A 260 13.44 -50.41 -38.84
C LYS A 260 12.27 -50.55 -39.82
N LEU A 261 12.48 -50.12 -41.05
CA LEU A 261 11.69 -50.48 -42.24
C LEU A 261 12.65 -50.65 -43.40
#